data_AF-A0A7Y3L0Z3-F1
#
_entry.id   AF-A0A7Y3L0Z3-F1
#
_cell.length_a   1.000
_cell.length_b   1.000
_cell.length_c   1.000
_cell.angle_alpha   90.00
_cell.angle_beta   90.00
_cell.angle_gamma   90.00
#
_symmetry.space_group_name_H-M   'P 1'
#
loop_
_entity.id
_entity.type
_entity.pdbx_description
1 polymer ?
#
loop_
_entity_poly.entity_id
_entity_poly.type
_entity_poly.pdbx_seq_one_letter_code
_entity_poly.pdbx_strand_id
1 'polypeptide(L)'
;MQTLQAEEEAWKLFRRALRKEDQEAFDALWRFARYHAAPASMAGRPMPFEAALMAMLVALERQFLELERVEKKRRDDGGGKSGGLDL
;
A
#
# COMPACT_ATOMS: atom_id res chain seq x y z
N MET A 1 16.43 16.34 14.74
CA MET A 1 16.08 15.03 14.14
C MET A 1 14.80 15.24 13.37
N GLN A 2 14.77 14.96 12.06
CA GLN A 2 13.52 15.04 11.31
C GLN A 2 12.58 13.92 11.81
N THR A 3 11.27 14.15 11.80
CA THR A 3 10.27 13.19 12.24
C THR A 3 9.37 12.80 11.08
N LEU A 4 8.76 11.61 11.13
CA LEU A 4 7.82 11.19 10.11
C LEU A 4 6.65 12.18 9.92
N GLN A 5 6.22 12.81 11.02
CA GLN A 5 5.19 13.85 10.97
C GLN A 5 5.67 15.11 10.23
N ALA A 6 6.91 15.54 10.45
CA ALA A 6 7.48 16.68 9.72
C ALA A 6 7.58 16.41 8.22
N GLU A 7 7.90 15.17 7.84
CA GLU A 7 7.88 14.75 6.44
C GLU A 7 6.45 14.82 5.89
N GLU A 8 5.45 14.21 6.55
CA GLU A 8 4.06 14.25 6.09
C GLU A 8 3.53 15.69 5.89
N GLU A 9 3.89 16.59 6.81
CA GLU A 9 3.57 18.01 6.73
C GLU A 9 4.20 18.69 5.50
N ALA A 10 5.47 18.39 5.20
CA ALA A 10 6.17 18.94 4.05
C ALA A 10 5.50 18.56 2.71
N TRP A 11 4.82 17.41 2.65
CA TRP A 11 4.12 16.95 1.46
C TRP A 11 2.67 17.45 1.32
N LYS A 12 2.17 18.32 2.22
CA LYS A 12 0.80 18.83 2.15
C LYS A 12 0.48 19.60 0.86
N LEU A 13 1.42 20.35 0.32
CA LEU A 13 1.23 21.08 -0.94
C LEU A 13 1.11 20.14 -2.13
N PHE A 14 1.95 19.09 -2.17
CA PHE A 14 1.85 18.03 -3.15
C PHE A 14 0.47 17.35 -3.08
N ARG A 15 0.04 16.94 -1.88
CA ARG A 15 -1.30 16.37 -1.66
C ARG A 15 -2.40 17.29 -2.21
N ARG A 16 -2.34 18.59 -1.93
CA ARG A 16 -3.36 19.55 -2.40
C ARG A 16 -3.42 19.69 -3.92
N ALA A 17 -2.32 19.44 -4.62
CA ALA A 17 -2.25 19.50 -6.08
C ALA A 17 -2.80 18.24 -6.76
N LEU A 18 -2.96 17.13 -6.03
CA LEU A 18 -3.53 15.88 -6.54
C LEU A 18 -5.03 15.99 -6.78
N ARG A 19 -5.55 15.16 -7.71
CA ARG A 19 -7.00 14.93 -7.86
C ARG A 19 -7.56 14.28 -6.59
N LYS A 20 -8.89 14.30 -6.43
CA LYS A 20 -9.52 13.79 -5.21
C LYS A 20 -9.24 12.30 -5.00
N GLU A 21 -9.34 11.50 -6.04
CA GLU A 21 -9.02 10.06 -6.03
C GLU A 21 -7.56 9.79 -5.61
N ASP A 22 -6.63 10.62 -6.11
CA ASP A 22 -5.21 10.49 -5.81
C ASP A 22 -4.87 10.98 -4.39
N GLN A 23 -5.62 11.96 -3.86
CA GLN A 23 -5.49 12.38 -2.46
C GLN A 23 -5.84 11.25 -1.49
N GLU A 24 -6.89 10.50 -1.77
CA GLU A 24 -7.31 9.37 -0.93
C GLU A 24 -6.27 8.24 -0.95
N ALA A 25 -5.73 7.93 -2.13
CA ALA A 25 -4.62 6.97 -2.27
C ALA A 25 -3.36 7.44 -1.51
N PHE A 26 -3.02 8.72 -1.64
CA PHE A 26 -1.89 9.33 -0.93
C PHE A 26 -2.04 9.26 0.60
N ASP A 27 -3.23 9.59 1.13
CA ASP A 27 -3.51 9.51 2.56
C ASP A 27 -3.42 8.07 3.10
N ALA A 28 -3.84 7.09 2.30
CA ALA A 28 -3.72 5.69 2.65
C ALA A 28 -2.25 5.28 2.80
N LEU A 29 -1.37 5.73 1.91
CA LEU A 29 0.08 5.47 2.00
C LEU A 29 0.70 6.04 3.28
N TRP A 30 0.38 7.27 3.67
CA TRP A 30 0.88 7.86 4.92
C TRP A 30 0.36 7.16 6.17
N ARG A 31 -0.88 6.65 6.13
CA ARG A 31 -1.40 5.79 7.20
C ARG A 31 -0.61 4.49 7.33
N PHE A 32 -0.21 3.85 6.23
CA PHE A 32 0.69 2.69 6.26
C PHE A 32 2.07 3.05 6.81
N ALA A 33 2.66 4.15 6.35
CA ALA A 33 3.96 4.61 6.82
C ALA A 33 3.99 4.80 8.35
N ARG A 34 2.94 5.40 8.94
CA ARG A 34 2.81 5.55 10.41
C ARG A 34 2.72 4.20 11.14
N TYR A 35 2.00 3.23 10.59
CA TYR A 35 1.86 1.90 11.20
C TYR A 35 3.18 1.11 11.20
N HIS A 36 4.02 1.33 10.19
CA HIS A 36 5.31 0.66 10.01
C HIS A 36 6.52 1.56 10.36
N ALA A 37 6.28 2.68 11.06
CA ALA A 37 7.33 3.61 11.49
C ALA A 37 8.22 3.03 12.60
N ALA A 38 7.71 2.09 13.41
CA ALA A 38 8.47 1.47 14.50
C ALA A 38 9.68 0.62 14.03
N PRO A 39 9.57 -0.22 12.96
CA PRO A 39 10.72 -0.90 12.35
C PRO A 39 11.86 0.01 11.89
N ALA A 40 11.57 1.26 11.49
CA ALA A 40 12.56 2.24 11.05
C ALA A 40 13.56 2.61 12.15
N SER A 41 13.03 2.79 13.37
CA SER A 41 13.81 3.05 14.58
C SER A 41 14.72 1.86 14.92
N MET A 42 14.27 0.64 14.65
CA MET A 42 15.04 -0.59 14.89
C MET A 42 16.12 -0.85 13.82
N ALA A 43 15.96 -0.33 12.61
CA ALA A 43 16.91 -0.52 11.50
C ALA A 43 18.13 0.43 11.53
N GLY A 44 18.20 1.35 12.51
CA GLY A 44 19.30 2.31 12.63
C GLY A 44 19.43 3.28 11.45
N ARG A 45 18.37 3.43 10.63
CA ARG A 45 18.40 4.32 9.47
C ARG A 45 18.14 5.76 9.89
N PRO A 46 18.99 6.73 9.47
CA PRO A 46 18.89 8.11 9.95
C PRO A 46 17.78 8.92 9.30
N MET A 47 17.13 8.41 8.24
CA MET A 47 16.20 9.17 7.40
C MET A 47 14.75 8.66 7.56
N PRO A 48 13.87 9.40 8.27
CA PRO A 48 12.46 9.02 8.47
C PRO A 48 11.71 8.84 7.15
N PHE A 49 12.03 9.65 6.13
CA PHE A 49 11.37 9.57 4.83
C PHE A 49 11.67 8.28 4.08
N GLU A 50 12.93 7.81 4.08
CA GLU A 50 13.29 6.54 3.42
C GLU A 50 12.54 5.35 4.04
N ALA A 51 12.42 5.36 5.37
CA ALA A 51 11.64 4.36 6.07
C ALA A 51 10.15 4.43 5.74
N ALA A 52 9.60 5.64 5.62
CA ALA A 52 8.22 5.85 5.19
C ALA A 52 7.99 5.28 3.79
N LEU A 53 8.88 5.59 2.84
CA LEU A 53 8.82 5.07 1.48
C LEU A 53 8.90 3.54 1.46
N MET A 54 9.84 2.94 2.20
CA MET A 54 9.94 1.48 2.29
C MET A 54 8.65 0.84 2.84
N ALA A 55 8.07 1.42 3.89
CA ALA A 55 6.79 0.97 4.44
C ALA A 55 5.65 1.06 3.41
N MET A 56 5.58 2.16 2.67
CA MET A 56 4.59 2.38 1.61
C MET A 56 4.74 1.35 0.48
N LEU A 57 5.97 1.09 0.03
CA LEU A 57 6.27 0.11 -1.01
C LEU A 57 5.88 -1.31 -0.59
N VAL A 58 6.22 -1.72 0.63
CA VAL A 58 5.82 -3.02 1.18
C VAL A 58 4.28 -3.14 1.26
N ALA A 59 3.60 -2.07 1.64
CA ALA A 59 2.14 -2.06 1.69
C ALA A 59 1.50 -2.20 0.29
N LEU A 60 2.06 -1.53 -0.72
CA LEU A 60 1.60 -1.64 -2.10
C LEU A 60 1.85 -3.05 -2.67
N GLU A 61 3.04 -3.60 -2.48
CA GLU A 61 3.38 -4.96 -2.94
C GLU A 61 2.45 -6.00 -2.31
N ARG A 62 2.17 -5.87 -1.02
CA ARG A 62 1.22 -6.76 -0.33
C ARG A 62 -0.19 -6.67 -0.90
N GLN A 63 -0.68 -5.46 -1.21
CA GLN A 63 -2.00 -5.28 -1.82
C GLN A 63 -2.04 -5.89 -3.22
N PHE A 64 -0.98 -5.71 -4.01
CA PHE A 64 -0.85 -6.31 -5.33
C PHE A 64 -0.91 -7.84 -5.28
N LEU A 65 -0.11 -8.47 -4.41
CA LEU A 65 -0.10 -9.94 -4.23
C LEU A 65 -1.47 -10.47 -3.77
N GLU A 66 -2.20 -9.73 -2.93
CA GLU A 66 -3.54 -10.14 -2.50
C GLU A 66 -4.56 -10.04 -3.65
N LEU A 67 -4.45 -9.00 -4.49
CA LEU A 67 -5.27 -8.90 -5.70
C LEU A 67 -5.03 -10.07 -6.66
N GLU A 68 -3.76 -10.41 -6.94
CA GLU A 68 -3.41 -11.57 -7.76
C GLU A 68 -3.97 -12.88 -7.18
N ARG A 69 -3.90 -13.04 -5.85
CA ARG A 69 -4.46 -14.21 -5.16
C ARG A 69 -5.97 -14.30 -5.32
N VAL A 70 -6.68 -13.17 -5.17
CA VAL A 70 -8.14 -13.11 -5.33
C VAL A 70 -8.55 -13.39 -6.78
N GLU A 71 -7.83 -12.84 -7.76
CA GLU A 71 -8.08 -13.09 -9.18
C GLU A 71 -7.86 -14.56 -9.54
N LYS A 72 -6.78 -15.17 -9.06
CA LYS A 72 -6.51 -16.60 -9.27
C LYS A 72 -7.65 -17.46 -8.72
N LYS A 73 -8.08 -17.20 -7.48
CA LYS A 73 -9.20 -17.92 -6.87
C LYS A 73 -10.49 -17.78 -7.68
N ARG A 74 -10.81 -16.59 -8.20
CA ARG A 74 -11.99 -16.38 -9.05
C ARG A 74 -11.94 -17.18 -10.35
N ARG A 75 -10.75 -17.34 -10.94
CA ARG A 75 -10.57 -18.17 -12.15
C ARG A 75 -10.78 -19.65 -11.83
N ASP A 76 -10.22 -20.13 -10.72
CA ASP A 76 -10.34 -21.52 -10.29
C ASP A 76 -11.80 -21.88 -9.93
N ASP A 77 -12.53 -20.97 -9.27
CA ASP A 77 -13.95 -21.15 -8.91
C ASP A 77 -14.89 -21.11 -10.15
N GLY A 78 -14.49 -20.41 -11.22
CA GLY A 78 -15.26 -20.29 -12.47
C GLY A 78 -15.14 -21.48 -13.42
N GLY A 79 -14.13 -22.35 -13.25
CA GLY A 79 -13.90 -23.52 -14.09
C GLY A 79 -14.76 -24.76 -13.77
N GLY A 80 -15.50 -24.75 -12.65
CA GLY A 80 -16.19 -25.92 -12.11
C GLY A 80 -17.63 -26.18 -12.60
N LYS A 81 -18.18 -25.41 -13.54
CA LYS A 81 -19.61 -25.50 -13.95
C LYS A 81 -19.88 -25.88 -15.42
N SER A 82 -18.92 -26.44 -16.15
CA SER A 82 -19.13 -26.87 -17.55
C SER A 82 -18.80 -28.35 -17.79
N GLY A 83 -19.23 -29.24 -16.90
CA GLY A 83 -19.16 -30.69 -17.12
C GLY A 83 -20.32 -31.40 -16.46
N GLY A 84 -21.36 -31.72 -17.24
CA GLY A 84 -22.44 -32.60 -16.78
C GLY A 84 -23.84 -32.24 -17.23
N LEU A 85 -24.04 -31.93 -18.51
CA LEU A 85 -25.32 -32.11 -19.20
C LEU A 85 -25.03 -32.49 -20.64
N ASP A 86 -24.60 -33.73 -20.85
CA ASP A 86 -24.80 -34.43 -22.11
C ASP A 86 -25.34 -35.83 -21.77
N LEU A 87 -26.65 -35.96 -22.00
CA LEU A 87 -27.46 -37.13 -22.34
C LEU A 87 -27.37 -38.40 -21.45
#